data_AF-A0A5P0ZIW5-F1
#
_entry.id   AF-A0A5P0ZIW5-F1
#
_cell.length_a   1.000
_cell.length_b   1.000
_cell.length_c   1.000
_cell.angle_alpha   90.00
_cell.angle_beta   90.00
_cell.angle_gamma   90.00
#
_symmetry.space_group_name_H-M   'P 1'
#
loop_
_entity.id
_entity.type
_entity.pdbx_description
1 polymer ?
#
loop_
_entity_poly.entity_id
_entity_poly.type
_entity_poly.pdbx_seq_one_letter_code
_entity_poly.pdbx_strand_id
1 'polypeptide(L)'
;MGNIQEMKTYTNDDIEHTYSDGKTLYNDKRWGVPSYNWDIEHTQALTNMPLKELDTHLKMLLGAKLSMAQLRESYWQNIQRFKDTFIRGRNGLNKDYKEFVYLSRHPNEVAYKKEHDGKLPEPKEINYNNYIFSIVLMVVGLIMWIVFSKMSYGLSYALDQSIDLGRSIFGWAFWIGVLFCIAAWRGWKFSQPIASLINQNILRQRQNIIDADEEYCRTHHVSDEDLQEAFKYQSSLDAIISTYVNEMKLEQKTTDERLDGYFKIVLEHIVYLPPDQTRNMYHLLRVYETLLNGVPTWDQAIVYVGRGEQIEDAKTDIVNAIQHSASTIRSAIHGAQVSISGQINEMHSGLSGKMDNLNGNFSDLSQTTKIQSQNVEHWMEVQSANSKYQSELLNRIK
;
A
#
# COMPACT_ATOMS: atom_id res chain seq x y z
N MET A 1 20.28 -11.35 31.86
CA MET A 1 20.37 -9.89 32.11
C MET A 1 20.35 -9.23 30.76
N GLY A 2 19.20 -8.65 30.38
CA GLY A 2 19.05 -8.00 29.08
C GLY A 2 19.84 -6.70 29.07
N ASN A 3 20.68 -6.53 28.05
CA ASN A 3 21.24 -5.21 27.74
C ASN A 3 20.05 -4.29 27.42
N ILE A 4 19.75 -3.37 28.34
CA ILE A 4 19.01 -2.16 28.00
C ILE A 4 19.97 -1.38 27.10
N GLN A 5 19.90 -1.61 25.79
CA GLN A 5 20.46 -0.65 24.83
C GLN A 5 19.82 0.69 25.18
N GLU A 6 20.63 1.66 25.60
CA GLU A 6 20.20 3.05 25.68
C GLU A 6 19.44 3.37 24.39
N MET A 7 18.15 3.69 24.50
CA MET A 7 17.37 4.16 23.37
C MET A 7 17.98 5.48 22.95
N LYS A 8 18.87 5.43 21.97
CA LYS A 8 19.41 6.60 21.31
C LYS A 8 18.22 7.37 20.75
N THR A 9 18.01 8.59 21.22
CA THR A 9 16.90 9.43 20.78
C THR A 9 17.24 9.93 19.37
N TYR A 10 16.44 9.53 18.39
CA TYR A 10 16.60 9.95 17.01
C TYR A 10 15.71 11.17 16.72
N THR A 11 16.16 12.01 15.80
CA THR A 11 15.52 13.27 15.42
C THR A 11 14.92 13.19 14.01
N ASN A 12 14.22 14.24 13.58
CA ASN A 12 13.72 14.31 12.19
C ASN A 12 14.85 14.31 11.16
N ASP A 13 16.01 14.89 11.49
CA ASP A 13 17.18 14.90 10.60
C ASP A 13 17.69 13.47 10.36
N ASP A 14 17.60 12.59 11.37
CA ASP A 14 17.96 11.18 11.24
C ASP A 14 17.04 10.43 10.25
N ILE A 15 15.79 10.86 10.10
CA ILE A 15 14.85 10.26 9.13
C ILE A 15 15.31 10.56 7.71
N GLU A 16 15.62 11.82 7.43
CA GLU A 16 16.07 12.26 6.11
C GLU A 16 17.41 11.63 5.75
N HIS A 17 18.36 11.64 6.69
CA HIS A 17 19.65 11.00 6.51
C HIS A 17 19.51 9.50 6.25
N THR A 18 18.76 8.78 7.08
CA THR A 18 18.59 7.33 6.94
C THR A 18 17.87 6.98 5.63
N TYR A 19 16.89 7.78 5.20
CA TYR A 19 16.25 7.58 3.90
C TYR A 19 17.20 7.82 2.72
N SER A 20 18.06 8.85 2.83
CA SER A 20 19.10 9.15 1.83
C SER A 20 20.14 8.04 1.73
N ASP A 21 20.61 7.51 2.86
CA ASP A 21 21.51 6.34 2.91
C ASP A 21 20.85 5.14 2.22
N GLY A 22 19.55 4.95 2.47
CA GLY A 22 18.77 3.87 1.86
C GLY A 22 18.75 3.95 0.33
N LYS A 23 18.53 5.16 -0.20
CA LYS A 23 18.60 5.44 -1.65
C LYS A 23 20.01 5.26 -2.21
N THR A 24 21.03 5.65 -1.46
CA THR A 24 22.43 5.50 -1.88
C THR A 24 22.76 4.02 -2.06
N LEU A 25 22.39 3.17 -1.11
CA LEU A 25 22.55 1.72 -1.25
C LEU A 25 21.74 1.17 -2.43
N TYR A 26 20.50 1.62 -2.66
CA TYR A 26 19.69 1.18 -3.82
C TYR A 26 20.30 1.52 -5.18
N ASN A 27 21.10 2.59 -5.24
CA ASN A 27 21.81 3.07 -6.43
C ASN A 27 23.25 2.58 -6.52
N ASP A 28 23.67 1.68 -5.63
CA ASP A 28 25.04 1.17 -5.61
C ASP A 28 25.39 0.45 -6.93
N LYS A 29 26.59 0.69 -7.45
CA LYS A 29 27.09 0.06 -8.66
C LYS A 29 27.13 -1.48 -8.57
N ARG A 30 27.23 -2.04 -7.35
CA ARG A 30 27.26 -3.48 -7.09
C ARG A 30 26.01 -4.19 -7.58
N TRP A 31 24.86 -3.53 -7.71
CA TRP A 31 23.66 -4.14 -8.31
C TRP A 31 23.85 -4.52 -9.79
N GLY A 32 24.76 -3.83 -10.48
CA GLY A 32 25.08 -4.05 -11.89
C GLY A 32 25.93 -5.31 -12.14
N VAL A 33 26.33 -5.47 -13.39
CA VAL A 33 27.35 -6.45 -13.79
C VAL A 33 28.70 -5.72 -13.76
N PRO A 34 29.71 -6.20 -13.03
CA PRO A 34 31.02 -5.55 -13.00
C PRO A 34 31.70 -5.63 -14.37
N SER A 35 32.50 -4.63 -14.71
CA SER A 35 33.40 -4.72 -15.87
C SER A 35 34.59 -5.61 -15.55
N TYR A 36 35.00 -6.45 -16.48
CA TYR A 36 36.15 -7.34 -16.36
C TYR A 36 36.84 -7.50 -17.71
N ASN A 37 38.13 -7.86 -17.67
CA ASN A 37 38.92 -8.12 -18.87
C ASN A 37 38.66 -9.54 -19.35
N TRP A 38 38.62 -9.71 -20.66
CA TRP A 38 38.45 -11.01 -21.29
C TRP A 38 39.35 -11.08 -22.52
N ASP A 39 40.30 -12.01 -22.49
CA ASP A 39 41.33 -12.16 -23.51
C ASP A 39 41.31 -13.57 -24.13
N ILE A 40 42.25 -13.83 -25.03
CA ILE A 40 42.36 -15.11 -25.75
C ILE A 40 42.60 -16.28 -24.80
N GLU A 41 43.29 -16.08 -23.67
CA GLU A 41 43.53 -17.14 -22.69
C GLU A 41 42.22 -17.54 -22.01
N HIS A 42 41.33 -16.59 -21.73
CA HIS A 42 39.99 -16.87 -21.21
C HIS A 42 39.11 -17.62 -22.22
N THR A 43 39.21 -17.29 -23.51
CA THR A 43 38.54 -18.04 -24.58
C THR A 43 38.99 -19.50 -24.60
N GLN A 44 40.32 -19.72 -24.56
CA GLN A 44 40.88 -21.07 -24.57
C GLN A 44 40.51 -21.85 -23.31
N ALA A 45 40.49 -21.19 -22.15
CA ALA A 45 40.03 -21.79 -20.90
C ALA A 45 38.58 -22.24 -20.99
N LEU A 46 37.69 -21.39 -21.53
CA LEU A 46 36.26 -21.71 -21.69
C LEU A 46 36.01 -22.87 -22.67
N THR A 47 36.69 -22.89 -23.82
CA THR A 47 36.55 -23.98 -24.82
C THR A 47 37.02 -25.33 -24.27
N ASN A 48 38.03 -25.33 -23.41
CA ASN A 48 38.60 -26.56 -22.82
C ASN A 48 37.97 -26.93 -21.47
N MET A 49 37.06 -26.10 -20.93
CA MET A 49 36.44 -26.30 -19.63
C MET A 49 35.51 -27.52 -19.65
N PRO A 50 35.65 -28.46 -18.70
CA PRO A 50 34.69 -29.55 -18.54
C PRO A 50 33.27 -29.01 -18.34
N LEU A 51 32.27 -29.61 -18.99
CA LEU A 51 30.87 -29.14 -18.91
C LEU A 51 30.36 -29.03 -17.47
N LYS A 52 30.79 -29.92 -16.57
CA LYS A 52 30.44 -29.89 -15.13
C LYS A 52 31.00 -28.66 -14.40
N GLU A 53 32.19 -28.21 -14.79
CA GLU A 53 32.82 -27.01 -14.25
C GLU A 53 32.11 -25.77 -14.80
N LEU A 54 31.87 -25.72 -16.11
CA LEU A 54 31.10 -24.65 -16.78
C LEU A 54 29.69 -24.51 -16.19
N ASP A 55 28.99 -25.62 -15.98
CA ASP A 55 27.70 -25.70 -15.29
C ASP A 55 27.75 -25.07 -13.90
N THR A 56 28.82 -25.31 -13.15
CA THR A 56 29.00 -24.72 -11.81
C THR A 56 29.16 -23.20 -11.89
N HIS A 57 30.01 -22.68 -12.80
CA HIS A 57 30.19 -21.23 -12.96
C HIS A 57 28.90 -20.53 -13.43
N LEU A 58 28.17 -21.13 -14.38
CA LEU A 58 26.89 -20.60 -14.86
C LEU A 58 25.82 -20.59 -13.76
N LYS A 59 25.67 -21.69 -13.01
CA LYS A 59 24.72 -21.78 -11.89
C LYS A 59 25.00 -20.74 -10.82
N MET A 60 26.26 -20.60 -10.40
CA MET A 60 26.65 -19.65 -9.36
C MET A 60 26.43 -18.20 -9.81
N LEU A 61 26.81 -17.86 -11.04
CA LEU A 61 26.61 -16.53 -11.59
C LEU A 61 25.12 -16.18 -11.75
N LEU A 62 24.33 -17.04 -12.40
CA LEU A 62 22.89 -16.83 -12.60
C LEU A 62 22.15 -16.77 -11.27
N GLY A 63 22.46 -17.67 -10.34
CA GLY A 63 21.88 -17.71 -9.00
C GLY A 63 22.19 -16.44 -8.19
N ALA A 64 23.43 -15.95 -8.21
CA ALA A 64 23.81 -14.71 -7.55
C ALA A 64 23.11 -13.50 -8.18
N LYS A 65 23.08 -13.38 -9.52
CA LYS A 65 22.41 -12.26 -10.19
C LYS A 65 20.91 -12.24 -9.97
N LEU A 66 20.25 -13.40 -9.98
CA LEU A 66 18.82 -13.51 -9.66
C LEU A 66 18.56 -13.11 -8.20
N SER A 67 19.39 -13.59 -7.28
CA SER A 67 19.27 -13.26 -5.85
C SER A 67 19.50 -11.75 -5.60
N MET A 68 20.44 -11.12 -6.30
CA MET A 68 20.65 -9.67 -6.25
C MET A 68 19.44 -8.89 -6.78
N ALA A 69 18.82 -9.34 -7.88
CA ALA A 69 17.63 -8.70 -8.41
C ALA A 69 16.44 -8.78 -7.43
N GLN A 70 16.20 -9.96 -6.85
CA GLN A 70 15.17 -10.17 -5.82
C GLN A 70 15.46 -9.35 -4.56
N LEU A 71 16.71 -9.33 -4.10
CA LEU A 71 17.13 -8.54 -2.94
C LEU A 71 16.90 -7.04 -3.18
N ARG A 72 17.25 -6.53 -4.37
CA ARG A 72 17.06 -5.11 -4.73
C ARG A 72 15.59 -4.71 -4.69
N GLU A 73 14.73 -5.53 -5.27
CA GLU A 73 13.29 -5.29 -5.30
C GLU A 73 12.69 -5.33 -3.89
N SER A 74 12.98 -6.38 -3.12
CA SER A 74 12.53 -6.51 -1.73
C SER A 74 13.00 -5.34 -0.86
N TYR A 75 14.27 -4.93 -1.01
CA TYR A 75 14.85 -3.82 -0.27
C TYR A 75 14.10 -2.50 -0.54
N TRP A 76 13.79 -2.21 -1.81
CA TRP A 76 13.05 -1.02 -2.17
C TRP A 76 11.61 -1.04 -1.63
N GLN A 77 10.92 -2.17 -1.76
CA GLN A 77 9.58 -2.35 -1.20
C GLN A 77 9.58 -2.16 0.33
N ASN A 78 10.58 -2.69 1.03
CA ASN A 78 10.73 -2.53 2.47
C ASN A 78 10.95 -1.06 2.87
N ILE A 79 11.84 -0.33 2.17
CA ILE A 79 12.05 1.10 2.39
C ILE A 79 10.74 1.89 2.28
N GLN A 80 9.95 1.63 1.23
CA GLN A 80 8.67 2.33 1.04
C GLN A 80 7.68 1.98 2.14
N ARG A 81 7.59 0.70 2.51
CA ARG A 81 6.73 0.24 3.61
C ARG A 81 7.09 0.91 4.94
N PHE A 82 8.37 1.01 5.29
CA PHE A 82 8.80 1.68 6.53
C PHE A 82 8.42 3.16 6.51
N LYS A 83 8.62 3.83 5.37
CA LYS A 83 8.23 5.23 5.19
C LYS A 83 6.71 5.42 5.35
N ASP A 84 5.90 4.57 4.75
CA ASP A 84 4.44 4.64 4.84
C ASP A 84 3.93 4.36 6.26
N THR A 85 4.57 3.43 6.97
CA THR A 85 4.27 3.16 8.38
C THR A 85 4.62 4.35 9.27
N PHE A 86 5.77 4.99 9.05
CA PHE A 86 6.14 6.23 9.75
C PHE A 86 5.11 7.34 9.51
N ILE A 87 4.73 7.60 8.25
CA ILE A 87 3.75 8.64 7.90
C ILE A 87 2.40 8.36 8.56
N ARG A 88 1.92 7.10 8.50
CA ARG A 88 0.67 6.70 9.15
C ARG A 88 0.72 6.86 10.66
N GLY A 89 1.81 6.44 11.30
CA GLY A 89 2.01 6.60 12.74
C GLY A 89 1.99 8.07 13.16
N ARG A 90 2.74 8.93 12.47
CA ARG A 90 2.76 10.37 12.72
C ARG A 90 1.39 11.02 12.52
N ASN A 91 0.67 10.65 11.46
CA ASN A 91 -0.68 11.18 11.20
C ASN A 91 -1.70 10.72 12.24
N GLY A 92 -1.60 9.47 12.70
CA GLY A 92 -2.39 8.95 13.82
C GLY A 92 -2.14 9.74 15.10
N LEU A 93 -0.87 9.90 15.49
CA LEU A 93 -0.48 10.69 16.66
C LEU A 93 -1.01 12.13 16.60
N ASN A 94 -0.89 12.78 15.44
CA ASN A 94 -1.43 14.13 15.22
C ASN A 94 -2.96 14.19 15.39
N LYS A 95 -3.67 13.17 14.91
CA LYS A 95 -5.13 13.09 15.02
C LYS A 95 -5.53 12.91 16.48
N ASP A 96 -4.90 11.97 17.17
CA ASP A 96 -5.18 11.65 18.57
C ASP A 96 -4.85 12.84 19.48
N TYR A 97 -3.75 13.54 19.20
CA TYR A 97 -3.40 14.77 19.91
C TYR A 97 -4.42 15.89 19.68
N LYS A 98 -4.89 16.10 18.44
CA LYS A 98 -5.94 17.09 18.15
C LYS A 98 -7.25 16.77 18.86
N GLU A 99 -7.63 15.50 18.90
CA GLU A 99 -8.81 15.04 19.62
C GLU A 99 -8.64 15.27 21.13
N PHE A 100 -7.50 14.90 21.70
CA PHE A 100 -7.16 15.18 23.10
C PHE A 100 -7.26 16.68 23.42
N VAL A 101 -6.61 17.54 22.63
CA VAL A 101 -6.66 19.00 22.81
C VAL A 101 -8.10 19.52 22.76
N TYR A 102 -8.91 19.05 21.82
CA TYR A 102 -10.31 19.44 21.72
C TYR A 102 -11.09 19.02 22.98
N LEU A 103 -10.97 17.77 23.41
CA LEU A 103 -11.66 17.26 24.59
C LEU A 103 -11.22 17.99 25.88
N SER A 104 -9.94 18.34 25.99
CA SER A 104 -9.41 19.08 27.14
C SER A 104 -9.83 20.55 27.17
N ARG A 105 -10.04 21.18 26.02
CA ARG A 105 -10.45 22.60 25.92
C ARG A 105 -11.95 22.82 25.92
N HIS A 106 -12.73 21.80 25.58
CA HIS A 106 -14.18 21.91 25.39
C HIS A 106 -14.99 20.94 26.26
N PRO A 107 -14.71 20.80 27.57
CA PRO A 107 -15.38 19.81 28.42
C PRO A 107 -16.90 20.05 28.54
N ASN A 108 -17.36 21.30 28.60
CA ASN A 108 -18.79 21.62 28.73
C ASN A 108 -19.53 21.40 27.41
N GLU A 109 -18.93 21.79 26.28
CA GLU A 109 -19.48 21.48 24.95
C GLU A 109 -19.59 19.95 24.73
N VAL A 110 -18.57 19.19 25.12
CA VAL A 110 -18.57 17.73 25.00
C VAL A 110 -19.65 17.10 25.90
N ALA A 111 -19.75 17.55 27.16
CA ALA A 111 -20.78 17.09 28.07
C ALA A 111 -22.19 17.36 27.55
N TYR A 112 -22.43 18.57 27.04
CA TYR A 112 -23.73 18.95 26.46
C TYR A 112 -24.08 18.08 25.25
N LYS A 113 -23.15 17.91 24.30
CA LYS A 113 -23.38 17.08 23.12
C LYS A 113 -23.67 15.62 23.48
N LYS A 114 -23.04 15.08 24.54
CA LYS A 114 -23.30 13.72 25.01
C LYS A 114 -24.75 13.53 25.49
N GLU A 115 -25.32 14.56 26.11
CA GLU A 115 -26.69 14.52 26.61
C GLU A 115 -27.73 14.84 25.52
N HIS A 116 -27.33 15.43 24.39
CA HIS A 116 -28.24 16.01 23.39
C HIS A 116 -27.89 15.55 21.95
N ASP A 117 -27.84 14.24 21.73
CA ASP A 117 -27.68 13.59 20.42
C ASP A 117 -26.51 14.13 19.57
N GLY A 118 -25.43 14.55 20.21
CA GLY A 118 -24.24 15.08 19.56
C GLY A 118 -24.37 16.50 19.03
N LYS A 119 -25.47 17.21 19.29
CA LYS A 119 -25.76 18.53 18.71
C LYS A 119 -25.72 19.64 19.75
N LEU A 120 -25.22 20.79 19.32
CA LEU A 120 -25.35 22.04 20.07
C LEU A 120 -26.74 22.65 19.88
N PRO A 121 -27.17 23.58 20.75
CA PRO A 121 -28.43 24.30 20.56
C PRO A 121 -28.38 25.07 19.23
N GLU A 122 -29.33 24.78 18.34
CA GLU A 122 -29.44 25.41 17.02
C GLU A 122 -30.72 26.26 16.90
N PRO A 123 -30.62 27.52 16.45
CA PRO A 123 -31.80 28.36 16.25
C PRO A 123 -32.67 27.79 15.15
N LYS A 124 -33.99 27.76 15.36
CA LYS A 124 -34.96 27.26 14.37
C LYS A 124 -35.27 28.34 13.34
N GLU A 125 -35.56 27.95 12.10
CA GLU A 125 -36.04 28.91 11.11
C GLU A 125 -37.36 29.54 11.56
N ILE A 126 -37.43 30.88 11.55
CA ILE A 126 -38.64 31.63 11.91
C ILE A 126 -39.32 32.11 10.63
N ASN A 127 -40.54 31.64 10.39
CA ASN A 127 -41.40 32.22 9.37
C ASN A 127 -42.05 33.51 9.89
N TYR A 128 -41.44 34.66 9.61
CA TYR A 128 -41.95 35.98 10.02
C TYR A 128 -43.24 36.40 9.31
N ASN A 129 -43.64 35.71 8.24
CA ASN A 129 -44.92 35.94 7.55
C ASN A 129 -46.08 35.14 8.17
N ASN A 130 -45.84 34.39 9.25
CA ASN A 130 -46.87 33.65 9.94
C ASN A 130 -47.81 34.61 10.71
N TYR A 131 -49.12 34.44 10.54
CA TYR A 131 -50.15 35.26 11.21
C TYR A 131 -50.76 34.59 12.44
N ILE A 132 -50.41 33.34 12.76
CA ILE A 132 -51.06 32.58 13.83
C ILE A 132 -51.02 33.33 15.16
N PHE A 133 -49.86 33.87 15.56
CA PHE A 133 -49.72 34.64 16.80
C PHE A 133 -50.63 35.87 16.84
N SER A 134 -50.63 36.69 15.78
CA SER A 134 -51.47 37.88 15.69
C SER A 134 -52.96 37.54 15.68
N ILE A 135 -53.36 36.48 14.97
CA ILE A 135 -54.76 36.03 14.90
C ILE A 135 -55.23 35.57 16.28
N VAL A 136 -54.43 34.77 16.99
CA VAL A 136 -54.78 34.31 18.34
C VAL A 136 -54.92 35.50 19.30
N LEU A 137 -53.98 36.45 19.27
CA LEU A 137 -54.03 37.63 20.12
C LEU A 137 -55.25 38.52 19.83
N MET A 138 -55.60 38.70 18.55
CA MET A 138 -56.79 39.43 18.13
C MET A 138 -58.08 38.71 18.57
N VAL A 139 -58.21 37.41 18.32
CA VAL A 139 -59.42 36.65 18.63
C VAL A 139 -59.65 36.59 20.15
N VAL A 140 -58.61 36.27 20.93
CA VAL A 140 -58.71 36.22 22.40
C VAL A 140 -58.97 37.61 22.96
N GLY A 141 -58.28 38.65 22.45
CA GLY A 141 -58.50 40.04 22.85
C GLY A 141 -59.94 40.49 22.60
N LEU A 142 -60.49 40.20 21.42
CA LEU A 142 -61.86 40.56 21.05
C LEU A 142 -62.91 39.83 21.90
N ILE A 143 -62.77 38.51 22.05
CA ILE A 143 -63.71 37.69 22.85
C ILE A 143 -63.74 38.19 24.29
N MET A 144 -62.56 38.37 24.90
CA MET A 144 -62.46 38.82 26.28
C MET A 144 -62.97 40.26 26.43
N TRP A 145 -62.68 41.16 25.48
CA TRP A 145 -63.20 42.52 25.48
C TRP A 145 -64.75 42.55 25.47
N ILE A 146 -65.39 41.70 24.66
CA ILE A 146 -66.86 41.57 24.60
C ILE A 146 -67.41 41.02 25.93
N VAL A 147 -66.77 39.99 26.51
CA VAL A 147 -67.18 39.39 27.78
C VAL A 147 -67.15 40.42 28.91
N PHE A 148 -66.04 41.15 29.07
CA PHE A 148 -65.91 42.20 30.08
C PHE A 148 -66.89 43.36 29.84
N SER A 149 -67.12 43.75 28.59
CA SER A 149 -68.09 44.81 28.26
C SER A 149 -69.53 44.44 28.65
N LYS A 150 -69.90 43.16 28.52
CA LYS A 150 -71.24 42.65 28.89
C LYS A 150 -71.42 42.42 30.39
N MET A 151 -70.34 42.18 31.14
CA MET A 151 -70.40 42.00 32.60
C MET A 151 -70.65 43.31 33.37
N SER A 152 -70.40 44.48 32.77
CA SER A 152 -70.56 45.80 33.43
C SER A 152 -71.99 46.16 33.83
N TYR A 153 -73.02 45.49 33.29
CA TYR A 153 -74.42 45.92 33.42
C TYR A 153 -75.15 45.53 34.73
N GLY A 154 -74.46 45.09 35.80
CA GLY A 154 -75.19 44.70 37.02
C GLY A 154 -74.40 44.33 38.28
N LEU A 155 -73.15 44.75 38.43
CA LEU A 155 -72.30 44.38 39.59
C LEU A 155 -71.89 45.59 40.43
N SER A 156 -71.53 45.35 41.70
CA SER A 156 -71.21 46.41 42.67
C SER A 156 -69.97 47.22 42.29
N TYR A 157 -69.87 48.46 42.82
CA TYR A 157 -68.84 49.46 42.50
C TYR A 157 -67.39 48.97 42.61
N ALA A 158 -67.11 47.99 43.48
CA ALA A 158 -65.77 47.40 43.64
C ALA A 158 -65.38 46.42 42.50
N LEU A 159 -66.36 45.75 41.89
CA LEU A 159 -66.14 44.88 40.72
C LEU A 159 -66.09 45.70 39.42
N ASP A 160 -66.75 46.85 39.38
CA ASP A 160 -66.82 47.72 38.21
C ASP A 160 -65.43 48.22 37.76
N GLN A 161 -64.57 48.64 38.70
CA GLN A 161 -63.18 49.03 38.38
C GLN A 161 -62.34 47.89 37.81
N SER A 162 -62.53 46.66 38.29
CA SER A 162 -61.82 45.49 37.77
C SER A 162 -62.30 45.09 36.37
N ILE A 163 -63.59 45.29 36.10
CA ILE A 163 -64.22 45.03 34.80
C ILE A 163 -63.74 46.05 33.76
N ASP A 164 -63.66 47.33 34.13
CA ASP A 164 -63.14 48.38 33.26
C ASP A 164 -61.66 48.20 32.94
N LEU A 165 -60.85 47.84 33.93
CA LEU A 165 -59.44 47.50 33.71
C LEU A 165 -59.29 46.31 32.76
N GLY A 166 -60.08 45.24 32.97
CA GLY A 166 -60.12 44.09 32.08
C GLY A 166 -60.51 44.49 30.64
N ARG A 167 -61.57 45.27 30.48
CA ARG A 167 -62.02 45.80 29.19
C ARG A 167 -60.90 46.58 28.49
N SER A 168 -60.21 47.47 29.19
CA SER A 168 -59.08 48.21 28.61
C SER A 168 -57.92 47.30 28.20
N ILE A 169 -57.50 46.36 29.05
CA ILE A 169 -56.39 45.43 28.77
C ILE A 169 -56.68 44.59 27.52
N PHE A 170 -57.88 43.99 27.42
CA PHE A 170 -58.24 43.15 26.28
C PHE A 170 -58.53 43.96 25.01
N GLY A 171 -59.03 45.19 25.14
CA GLY A 171 -59.11 46.14 24.03
C GLY A 171 -57.73 46.51 23.46
N TRP A 172 -56.75 46.78 24.32
CA TRP A 172 -55.36 46.99 23.90
C TRP A 172 -54.75 45.72 23.28
N ALA A 173 -55.02 44.53 23.84
CA ALA A 173 -54.53 43.27 23.28
C ALA A 173 -55.01 43.05 21.82
N PHE A 174 -56.27 43.41 21.52
CA PHE A 174 -56.79 43.37 20.15
C PHE A 174 -55.99 44.28 19.19
N TRP A 175 -55.80 45.55 19.56
CA TRP A 175 -55.05 46.50 18.73
C TRP A 175 -53.58 46.13 18.59
N ILE A 176 -52.95 45.60 19.64
CA ILE A 176 -51.60 45.04 19.58
C ILE A 176 -51.56 43.87 18.59
N GLY A 177 -52.56 42.99 18.59
CA GLY A 177 -52.70 41.91 17.62
C GLY A 177 -52.80 42.40 16.17
N VAL A 178 -53.52 43.50 15.92
CA VAL A 178 -53.58 44.16 14.60
C VAL A 178 -52.20 44.65 14.17
N LEU A 179 -51.43 45.26 15.08
CA LEU A 179 -50.06 45.70 14.80
C LEU A 179 -49.13 44.53 14.46
N PHE A 180 -49.22 43.40 15.18
CA PHE A 180 -48.46 42.19 14.85
C PHE A 180 -48.88 41.58 13.51
N CYS A 181 -50.15 41.68 13.12
CA CYS A 181 -50.65 41.22 11.82
C CYS A 181 -50.04 42.05 10.67
N ILE A 182 -50.00 43.38 10.81
CA ILE A 182 -49.35 44.28 9.84
C ILE A 182 -47.85 43.99 9.76
N ALA A 183 -47.20 43.74 10.89
CA ALA A 183 -45.78 43.38 10.93
C ALA A 183 -45.51 42.02 10.25
N ALA A 184 -46.40 41.03 10.45
CA ALA A 184 -46.33 39.73 9.78
C ALA A 184 -46.51 39.87 8.27
N TRP A 185 -47.42 40.73 7.81
CA TRP A 185 -47.60 41.00 6.39
C TRP A 185 -46.36 41.57 5.71
N ARG A 186 -45.56 42.33 6.45
CA ARG A 186 -44.28 42.88 5.96
C ARG A 186 -43.07 42.00 6.28
N GLY A 187 -43.26 40.83 6.89
CA GLY A 187 -42.17 39.91 7.26
C GLY A 187 -41.19 40.49 8.27
N TRP A 188 -41.62 41.41 9.13
CA TRP A 188 -40.75 42.05 10.12
C TRP A 188 -40.42 41.11 11.28
N LYS A 189 -39.17 41.16 11.78
CA LYS A 189 -38.66 40.21 12.79
C LYS A 189 -39.49 40.15 14.08
N PHE A 190 -40.09 41.27 14.48
CA PHE A 190 -40.90 41.32 15.69
C PHE A 190 -42.30 40.72 15.52
N SER A 191 -42.73 40.34 14.30
CA SER A 191 -44.06 39.72 14.06
C SER A 191 -44.26 38.40 14.81
N GLN A 192 -43.15 37.72 15.12
CA GLN A 192 -43.10 36.43 15.83
C GLN A 192 -42.28 36.57 17.11
N PRO A 193 -42.79 37.28 18.14
CA PRO A 193 -42.03 37.60 19.35
C PRO A 193 -41.67 36.33 20.13
N ILE A 194 -42.59 35.35 20.21
CA ILE A 194 -42.35 34.08 20.94
C ILE A 194 -41.25 33.26 20.26
N ALA A 195 -41.32 33.04 18.95
CA ALA A 195 -40.30 32.28 18.23
C ALA A 195 -38.93 32.98 18.28
N SER A 196 -38.92 34.31 18.21
CA SER A 196 -37.71 35.12 18.36
C SER A 196 -37.09 34.99 19.75
N LEU A 197 -37.90 35.02 20.82
CA LEU A 197 -37.45 34.79 22.20
C LEU A 197 -36.88 33.38 22.40
N ILE A 198 -37.52 32.36 21.82
CA ILE A 198 -37.01 30.98 21.87
C ILE A 198 -35.63 30.89 21.22
N ASN A 199 -35.45 31.46 20.02
CA ASN A 199 -34.15 31.47 19.36
C ASN A 199 -33.09 32.29 20.11
N GLN A 200 -33.46 33.41 20.72
CA GLN A 200 -32.55 34.18 21.58
C GLN A 200 -32.09 33.36 22.79
N ASN A 201 -32.99 32.60 23.42
CA ASN A 201 -32.64 31.71 24.52
C ASN A 201 -31.70 30.59 24.06
N ILE A 202 -31.93 30.00 22.89
CA ILE A 202 -31.05 28.98 22.29
C ILE A 202 -29.64 29.56 22.03
N LEU A 203 -29.56 30.74 21.42
CA LEU A 203 -28.28 31.41 21.17
C LEU A 203 -27.55 31.73 22.48
N ARG A 204 -28.27 32.19 23.51
CA ARG A 204 -27.70 32.47 24.83
C ARG A 204 -27.21 31.19 25.51
N GLN A 205 -27.96 30.09 25.43
CA GLN A 205 -27.52 28.80 25.95
C GLN A 205 -26.23 28.34 25.28
N ARG A 206 -26.14 28.44 23.95
CA ARG A 206 -24.91 28.13 23.21
C ARG A 206 -23.74 29.02 23.66
N GLN A 207 -23.96 30.33 23.80
CA GLN A 207 -22.92 31.24 24.26
C GLN A 207 -22.46 30.89 25.68
N ASN A 208 -23.38 30.59 26.59
CA ASN A 208 -23.02 30.19 27.97
C ASN A 208 -22.14 28.94 28.01
N ILE A 209 -22.36 27.97 27.11
CA ILE A 209 -21.51 26.75 27.01
C ILE A 209 -20.09 27.14 26.58
N ILE A 210 -19.98 27.99 25.57
CA ILE A 210 -18.68 28.47 25.05
C ILE A 210 -17.95 29.29 26.12
N ASP A 211 -18.65 30.21 26.79
CA ASP A 211 -18.08 31.04 27.85
C ASP A 211 -17.60 30.19 29.03
N ALA A 212 -18.32 29.11 29.38
CA ALA A 212 -17.92 28.17 30.42
C ALA A 212 -16.65 27.38 30.04
N ASP A 213 -16.48 27.01 28.77
CA ASP A 213 -15.24 26.39 28.27
C ASP A 213 -14.06 27.37 28.26
N GLU A 214 -14.30 28.64 27.90
CA GLU A 214 -13.28 29.69 27.99
C GLU A 214 -12.84 29.93 29.44
N GLU A 215 -13.79 29.97 30.39
CA GLU A 215 -13.50 30.12 31.81
C GLU A 215 -12.75 28.90 32.37
N TYR A 216 -13.14 27.69 31.96
CA TYR A 216 -12.39 26.47 32.27
C TYR A 216 -10.94 26.56 31.78
N CYS A 217 -10.74 26.99 30.52
CA CYS A 217 -9.41 27.14 29.95
C CYS A 217 -8.54 28.15 30.70
N ARG A 218 -9.11 29.27 31.14
CA ARG A 218 -8.41 30.29 31.92
C ARG A 218 -8.03 29.80 33.33
N THR A 219 -8.86 28.95 33.93
CA THR A 219 -8.69 28.49 35.32
C THR A 219 -7.79 27.27 35.45
N HIS A 220 -7.72 26.40 34.43
CA HIS A 220 -7.02 25.11 34.50
C HIS A 220 -5.73 25.03 33.68
N HIS A 221 -5.14 26.17 33.29
CA HIS A 221 -3.85 26.24 32.58
C HIS A 221 -3.76 25.29 31.38
N VAL A 222 -4.67 25.46 30.41
CA VAL A 222 -4.85 24.55 29.27
C VAL A 222 -4.02 25.01 28.05
N SER A 223 -2.76 25.40 28.30
CA SER A 223 -1.84 25.90 27.28
C SER A 223 -1.42 24.79 26.30
N ASP A 224 -0.93 25.15 25.12
CA ASP A 224 -0.45 24.14 24.16
C ASP A 224 0.73 23.32 24.72
N GLU A 225 1.59 23.93 25.54
CA GLU A 225 2.74 23.26 26.16
C GLU A 225 2.29 22.23 27.21
N ASP A 226 1.38 22.62 28.11
CA ASP A 226 0.84 21.74 29.16
C ASP A 226 0.10 20.54 28.56
N LEU A 227 -0.66 20.77 27.49
CA LEU A 227 -1.37 19.71 26.77
C LEU A 227 -0.42 18.75 26.05
N GLN A 228 0.66 19.27 25.44
CA GLN A 228 1.68 18.41 24.83
C GLN A 228 2.38 17.52 25.85
N GLU A 229 2.71 18.07 27.02
CA GLU A 229 3.35 17.32 28.11
C GLU A 229 2.39 16.27 28.68
N ALA A 230 1.14 16.64 28.98
CA ALA A 230 0.12 15.71 29.49
C ALA A 230 -0.16 14.55 28.52
N PHE A 231 -0.20 14.84 27.22
CA PHE A 231 -0.36 13.83 26.17
C PHE A 231 0.93 13.04 25.89
N LYS A 232 2.10 13.52 26.35
CA LYS A 232 3.42 13.00 26.01
C LYS A 232 3.67 12.97 24.49
N TYR A 233 3.30 14.06 23.83
CA TYR A 233 3.37 14.16 22.37
C TYR A 233 4.79 13.94 21.85
N GLN A 234 5.77 14.64 22.41
CA GLN A 234 7.17 14.53 21.96
C GLN A 234 7.73 13.12 22.16
N SER A 235 7.51 12.52 23.33
CA SER A 235 7.99 11.16 23.60
C SER A 235 7.36 10.11 22.67
N SER A 236 6.09 10.28 22.31
CA SER A 236 5.40 9.42 21.36
C SER A 236 5.93 9.60 19.93
N LEU A 237 6.22 10.85 19.55
CA LEU A 237 6.85 11.15 18.27
C LEU A 237 8.26 10.54 18.20
N ASP A 238 9.09 10.72 19.23
CA ASP A 238 10.45 10.17 19.31
C ASP A 238 10.46 8.65 19.18
N ALA A 239 9.48 7.95 19.76
CA ALA A 239 9.33 6.50 19.62
C ALA A 239 9.01 6.07 18.18
N ILE A 240 8.13 6.80 17.49
CA ILE A 240 7.79 6.57 16.08
C ILE A 240 9.02 6.80 15.19
N ILE A 241 9.76 7.89 15.42
CA ILE A 241 11.01 8.20 14.71
C ILE A 241 12.04 7.10 14.93
N SER A 242 12.25 6.70 16.19
CA SER A 242 13.24 5.70 16.55
C SER A 242 12.95 4.34 15.92
N THR A 243 11.68 3.95 15.86
CA THR A 243 11.25 2.72 15.19
C THR A 243 11.62 2.75 13.71
N TYR A 244 11.26 3.84 13.01
CA TYR A 244 11.59 4.01 11.59
C TYR A 244 13.10 3.94 11.33
N VAL A 245 13.90 4.70 12.10
CA VAL A 245 15.36 4.76 11.90
C VAL A 245 16.01 3.40 12.17
N ASN A 246 15.59 2.69 13.22
CA ASN A 246 16.14 1.38 13.56
C ASN A 246 15.79 0.32 12.50
N GLU A 247 14.54 0.26 12.05
CA GLU A 247 14.11 -0.67 11.01
C GLU A 247 14.85 -0.43 9.69
N MET A 248 14.96 0.83 9.27
CA MET A 248 15.69 1.21 8.06
C MET A 248 17.18 0.87 8.14
N LYS A 249 17.86 1.19 9.26
CA LYS A 249 19.29 0.89 9.45
C LYS A 249 19.56 -0.61 9.48
N LEU A 250 18.69 -1.40 10.11
CA LEU A 250 18.80 -2.86 10.14
C LEU A 250 18.64 -3.45 8.73
N GLU A 251 17.64 -2.98 7.98
CA GLU A 251 17.40 -3.41 6.60
C GLU A 251 18.57 -3.04 5.68
N GLN A 252 19.10 -1.82 5.81
CA GLN A 252 20.30 -1.36 5.09
C GLN A 252 21.49 -2.27 5.36
N LYS A 253 21.82 -2.51 6.63
CA LYS A 253 22.94 -3.35 7.03
C LYS A 253 22.80 -4.77 6.47
N THR A 254 21.62 -5.38 6.66
CA THR A 254 21.35 -6.75 6.21
C THR A 254 21.42 -6.85 4.69
N THR A 255 20.91 -5.84 3.98
CA THR A 255 20.95 -5.79 2.52
C THR A 255 22.37 -5.60 2.01
N ASP A 256 23.15 -4.73 2.61
CA ASP A 256 24.55 -4.48 2.24
C ASP A 256 25.42 -5.74 2.41
N GLU A 257 25.29 -6.44 3.55
CA GLU A 257 25.99 -7.70 3.81
C GLU A 257 25.63 -8.78 2.78
N ARG A 258 24.35 -8.92 2.42
CA ARG A 258 23.90 -9.88 1.39
C ARG A 258 24.36 -9.47 -0.02
N LEU A 259 24.29 -8.18 -0.33
CA LEU A 259 24.74 -7.64 -1.61
C LEU A 259 26.23 -7.88 -1.81
N ASP A 260 27.05 -7.64 -0.79
CA ASP A 260 28.49 -7.91 -0.84
C ASP A 260 28.78 -9.41 -1.07
N GLY A 261 28.05 -10.30 -0.37
CA GLY A 261 28.16 -11.74 -0.57
C GLY A 261 27.84 -12.18 -2.01
N TYR A 262 26.71 -11.73 -2.57
CA TYR A 262 26.36 -12.07 -3.95
C TYR A 262 27.30 -11.41 -4.97
N PHE A 263 27.74 -10.18 -4.73
CA PHE A 263 28.64 -9.48 -5.63
C PHE A 263 30.01 -10.17 -5.71
N LYS A 264 30.53 -10.71 -4.60
CA LYS A 264 31.74 -11.53 -4.59
C LYS A 264 31.60 -12.78 -5.46
N ILE A 265 30.46 -13.49 -5.35
CA ILE A 265 30.17 -14.65 -6.21
C ILE A 265 30.14 -14.22 -7.69
N VAL A 266 29.51 -13.09 -8.01
CA VAL A 266 29.52 -12.57 -9.40
C VAL A 266 30.94 -12.31 -9.88
N LEU A 267 31.77 -11.62 -9.10
CA LEU A 267 33.16 -11.34 -9.47
C LEU A 267 33.98 -12.61 -9.71
N GLU A 268 33.79 -13.63 -8.87
CA GLU A 268 34.50 -14.90 -8.96
C GLU A 268 34.12 -15.70 -10.20
N HIS A 269 32.83 -15.75 -10.55
CA HIS A 269 32.35 -16.63 -11.62
C HIS A 269 32.19 -15.94 -12.99
N ILE A 270 32.08 -14.61 -13.03
CA ILE A 270 31.81 -13.91 -14.30
C ILE A 270 32.99 -13.92 -15.27
N VAL A 271 34.22 -13.95 -14.75
CA VAL A 271 35.46 -13.89 -15.56
C VAL A 271 35.63 -15.09 -16.50
N TYR A 272 34.96 -16.20 -16.22
CA TYR A 272 35.01 -17.41 -17.04
C TYR A 272 34.13 -17.34 -18.29
N LEU A 273 33.31 -16.30 -18.42
CA LEU A 273 32.34 -16.15 -19.48
C LEU A 273 32.61 -14.87 -20.28
N PRO A 274 32.17 -14.76 -21.55
CA PRO A 274 32.41 -13.57 -22.34
C PRO A 274 31.58 -12.35 -21.85
N PRO A 275 32.14 -11.12 -21.85
CA PRO A 275 31.46 -9.89 -21.42
C PRO A 275 30.18 -9.56 -22.20
N ASP A 276 30.14 -9.85 -23.49
CA ASP A 276 28.99 -9.65 -24.36
C ASP A 276 27.81 -10.56 -23.97
N GLN A 277 28.11 -11.81 -23.58
CA GLN A 277 27.12 -12.81 -23.19
C GLN A 277 26.57 -12.57 -21.78
N THR A 278 27.40 -12.04 -20.88
CA THR A 278 27.05 -11.77 -19.48
C THR A 278 26.42 -10.39 -19.25
N ARG A 279 26.33 -9.53 -20.27
CA ARG A 279 25.53 -8.29 -20.19
C ARG A 279 24.02 -8.58 -20.19
N ASN A 280 23.61 -9.63 -20.88
CA ASN A 280 22.22 -10.07 -20.95
C ASN A 280 22.05 -11.38 -20.19
N MET A 281 21.69 -11.29 -18.90
CA MET A 281 21.47 -12.47 -18.05
C MET A 281 20.36 -13.41 -18.55
N TYR A 282 19.40 -12.89 -19.32
CA TYR A 282 18.34 -13.70 -19.91
C TYR A 282 18.85 -14.56 -21.08
N HIS A 283 19.70 -13.98 -21.92
CA HIS A 283 20.43 -14.74 -22.95
C HIS A 283 21.28 -15.84 -22.30
N LEU A 284 22.04 -15.49 -21.26
CA LEU A 284 22.91 -16.42 -20.55
C LEU A 284 22.13 -17.59 -19.91
N LEU A 285 20.94 -17.32 -19.36
CA LEU A 285 20.04 -18.35 -18.84
C LEU A 285 19.60 -19.34 -19.94
N ARG A 286 19.25 -18.85 -21.13
CA ARG A 286 18.89 -19.69 -22.27
C ARG A 286 20.06 -20.53 -22.79
N VAL A 287 21.28 -19.98 -22.77
CA VAL A 287 22.50 -20.74 -23.11
C VAL A 287 22.69 -21.87 -22.11
N TYR A 288 22.54 -21.58 -20.83
CA TYR A 288 22.59 -22.58 -19.76
C TYR A 288 21.50 -23.66 -19.89
N GLU A 289 20.24 -23.30 -20.18
CA GLU A 289 19.16 -24.26 -20.46
C GLU A 289 19.48 -25.14 -21.68
N THR A 290 20.08 -24.57 -22.71
CA THR A 290 20.48 -25.30 -23.93
C THR A 290 21.58 -26.34 -23.63
N LEU A 291 22.54 -26.00 -22.77
CA LEU A 291 23.56 -26.92 -22.28
C LEU A 291 22.94 -28.06 -21.43
N LEU A 292 21.99 -27.73 -20.55
CA LEU A 292 21.26 -28.74 -19.77
C LEU A 292 20.44 -29.70 -20.63
N ASN A 293 19.91 -29.21 -21.76
CA ASN A 293 19.12 -29.98 -22.71
C ASN A 293 19.96 -30.84 -23.67
N GLY A 294 21.25 -31.01 -23.37
CA GLY A 294 22.11 -31.99 -24.03
C GLY A 294 22.99 -31.44 -25.15
N VAL A 295 23.08 -30.12 -25.32
CA VAL A 295 24.08 -29.51 -26.22
C VAL A 295 25.46 -29.60 -25.56
N PRO A 296 26.45 -30.27 -26.18
CA PRO A 296 27.67 -30.69 -25.49
C PRO A 296 28.71 -29.59 -25.31
N THR A 297 28.60 -28.46 -26.02
CA THR A 297 29.62 -27.39 -25.96
C THR A 297 29.00 -25.99 -25.87
N TRP A 298 29.76 -25.09 -25.23
CA TRP A 298 29.43 -23.67 -25.09
C TRP A 298 29.15 -23.00 -26.45
N ASP A 299 30.03 -23.18 -27.43
CA ASP A 299 29.91 -22.55 -28.75
C ASP A 299 28.64 -22.99 -29.48
N GLN A 300 28.28 -24.27 -29.36
CA GLN A 300 27.04 -24.77 -29.95
C GLN A 300 25.84 -24.16 -29.25
N ALA A 301 25.84 -24.10 -27.92
CA ALA A 301 24.74 -23.52 -27.15
C ALA A 301 24.52 -22.04 -27.47
N ILE A 302 25.58 -21.23 -27.59
CA ILE A 302 25.47 -19.84 -28.05
C ILE A 302 24.86 -19.76 -29.44
N VAL A 303 25.34 -20.56 -30.40
CA VAL A 303 24.83 -20.52 -31.78
C VAL A 303 23.35 -20.93 -31.82
N TYR A 304 22.94 -21.92 -31.03
CA TYR A 304 21.54 -22.34 -30.92
C TYR A 304 20.65 -21.21 -30.37
N VAL A 305 21.06 -20.57 -29.27
CA VAL A 305 20.28 -19.48 -28.66
C VAL A 305 20.27 -18.25 -29.54
N GLY A 306 21.42 -17.84 -30.09
CA GLY A 306 21.53 -16.68 -30.98
C GLY A 306 20.69 -16.83 -32.25
N ARG A 307 20.60 -18.04 -32.82
CA ARG A 307 19.68 -18.32 -33.93
C ARG A 307 18.21 -18.27 -33.51
N GLY A 308 17.88 -18.80 -32.33
CA GLY A 308 16.52 -18.72 -31.78
C GLY A 308 16.06 -17.28 -31.52
N GLU A 309 16.95 -16.43 -31.01
CA GLU A 309 16.69 -15.01 -30.77
C GLU A 309 16.51 -14.23 -32.08
N GLN A 310 17.38 -14.44 -33.06
CA GLN A 310 17.22 -13.86 -34.39
C GLN A 310 15.90 -14.25 -35.06
N ILE A 311 15.40 -15.47 -34.82
CA ILE A 311 14.11 -15.93 -35.35
C ILE A 311 12.94 -15.23 -34.64
N GLU A 312 12.99 -15.05 -33.31
CA GLU A 312 11.93 -14.32 -32.60
C GLU A 312 11.94 -12.81 -32.89
N ASP A 313 13.12 -12.21 -33.06
CA ASP A 313 13.25 -10.81 -33.49
C ASP A 313 12.70 -10.65 -34.92
N ALA A 314 13.07 -11.55 -35.83
CA ALA A 314 12.51 -11.57 -37.19
C ALA A 314 10.99 -11.76 -37.18
N LYS A 315 10.45 -12.60 -36.30
CA LYS A 315 9.01 -12.82 -36.15
C LYS A 315 8.30 -11.57 -35.62
N THR A 316 8.87 -10.90 -34.62
CA THR A 316 8.35 -9.62 -34.11
C THR A 316 8.38 -8.54 -35.19
N ASP A 317 9.48 -8.41 -35.92
CA ASP A 317 9.63 -7.46 -37.02
C ASP A 317 8.68 -7.77 -38.18
N ILE A 318 8.47 -9.05 -38.50
CA ILE A 318 7.49 -9.48 -39.49
C ILE A 318 6.07 -9.17 -39.00
N VAL A 319 5.73 -9.41 -37.73
CA VAL A 319 4.40 -9.07 -37.17
C VAL A 319 4.17 -7.57 -37.21
N ASN A 320 5.17 -6.77 -36.83
CA ASN A 320 5.11 -5.31 -36.88
C ASN A 320 5.01 -4.81 -38.33
N ALA A 321 5.77 -5.39 -39.27
CA ALA A 321 5.69 -5.09 -40.69
C ALA A 321 4.35 -5.53 -41.30
N ILE A 322 3.75 -6.63 -40.84
CA ILE A 322 2.40 -7.09 -41.23
C ILE A 322 1.33 -6.12 -40.74
N GLN A 323 1.43 -5.64 -39.50
CA GLN A 323 0.51 -4.62 -38.97
C GLN A 323 0.62 -3.30 -39.73
N HIS A 324 1.84 -2.90 -40.12
CA HIS A 324 2.08 -1.68 -40.89
C HIS A 324 1.71 -1.82 -42.38
N SER A 325 1.79 -3.03 -42.95
CA SER A 325 1.56 -3.29 -44.38
C SER A 325 0.17 -3.88 -44.70
N ALA A 326 -0.73 -3.95 -43.71
CA ALA A 326 -2.11 -4.43 -43.84
C ALA A 326 -2.96 -3.64 -44.86
N SER A 327 -2.49 -2.51 -45.38
CA SER A 327 -3.18 -1.74 -46.42
C SER A 327 -2.84 -2.16 -47.87
N THR A 328 -1.76 -2.92 -48.12
CA THR A 328 -1.26 -3.13 -49.50
C THR A 328 -0.93 -4.59 -49.87
N ILE A 329 -0.76 -5.51 -48.90
CA ILE A 329 -0.08 -6.81 -49.12
C ILE A 329 -1.02 -8.03 -49.38
N ARG A 330 -2.34 -7.92 -49.23
CA ARG A 330 -3.29 -9.07 -49.35
C ARG A 330 -3.18 -9.89 -50.65
N SER A 331 -2.72 -9.29 -51.75
CA SER A 331 -2.58 -9.99 -53.04
C SER A 331 -1.21 -10.66 -53.27
N ALA A 332 -0.17 -10.29 -52.52
CA ALA A 332 1.18 -10.89 -52.64
C ALA A 332 1.40 -12.06 -51.66
N ILE A 333 0.68 -12.07 -50.53
CA ILE A 333 0.77 -13.09 -49.47
C ILE A 333 0.43 -14.50 -49.98
N HIS A 334 -0.50 -14.66 -50.92
CA HIS A 334 -0.92 -16.01 -51.33
C HIS A 334 0.17 -16.81 -52.06
N GLY A 335 1.10 -16.14 -52.75
CA GLY A 335 2.24 -16.79 -53.42
C GLY A 335 3.40 -17.10 -52.47
N ALA A 336 3.73 -16.18 -51.55
CA ALA A 336 4.82 -16.36 -50.58
C ALA A 336 4.48 -17.40 -49.49
N GLN A 337 3.21 -17.50 -49.10
CA GLN A 337 2.73 -18.44 -48.09
C GLN A 337 2.90 -19.91 -48.51
N VAL A 338 2.79 -20.22 -49.81
CA VAL A 338 3.03 -21.58 -50.35
C VAL A 338 4.52 -21.93 -50.36
N SER A 339 5.40 -20.97 -50.65
CA SER A 339 6.86 -21.18 -50.66
C SER A 339 7.44 -21.32 -49.24
N ILE A 340 6.96 -20.50 -48.29
CA ILE A 340 7.37 -20.56 -46.88
C ILE A 340 6.86 -21.83 -46.20
N SER A 341 5.62 -22.28 -46.51
CA SER A 341 5.09 -23.53 -45.96
C SER A 341 5.85 -24.77 -46.46
N GLY A 342 6.40 -24.73 -47.69
CA GLY A 342 7.28 -25.77 -48.22
C GLY A 342 8.62 -25.87 -47.48
N GLN A 343 9.28 -24.73 -47.22
CA GLN A 343 10.57 -24.68 -46.52
C GLN A 343 10.44 -24.95 -45.01
N ILE A 344 9.34 -24.52 -44.38
CA ILE A 344 9.03 -24.86 -42.98
C ILE A 344 8.80 -26.37 -42.84
N ASN A 345 8.11 -27.03 -43.78
CA ASN A 345 7.89 -28.48 -43.74
C ASN A 345 9.17 -29.31 -44.00
N GLU A 346 10.09 -28.84 -44.84
CA GLU A 346 11.42 -29.46 -45.01
C GLU A 346 12.29 -29.31 -43.74
N MET A 347 12.26 -28.16 -43.07
CA MET A 347 12.95 -28.00 -41.77
C MET A 347 12.30 -28.81 -40.65
N HIS A 348 10.97 -28.86 -40.59
CA HIS A 348 10.24 -29.59 -39.54
C HIS A 348 10.39 -31.10 -39.70
N SER A 349 10.45 -31.63 -40.93
CA SER A 349 10.76 -33.05 -41.18
C SER A 349 12.23 -33.41 -40.84
N GLY A 350 13.19 -32.52 -41.10
CA GLY A 350 14.57 -32.67 -40.64
C GLY A 350 14.75 -32.59 -39.12
N LEU A 351 13.90 -31.80 -38.44
CA LEU A 351 13.89 -31.65 -36.98
C LEU A 351 13.20 -32.83 -36.28
N SER A 352 12.05 -33.28 -36.81
CA SER A 352 11.33 -34.46 -36.32
C SER A 352 12.17 -35.73 -36.46
N GLY A 353 12.88 -35.91 -37.59
CA GLY A 353 13.79 -37.05 -37.77
C GLY A 353 14.99 -37.08 -36.83
N LYS A 354 15.40 -35.94 -36.24
CA LYS A 354 16.42 -35.87 -35.19
C LYS A 354 15.83 -36.03 -33.78
N MET A 355 14.61 -35.55 -33.57
CA MET A 355 13.85 -35.74 -32.32
C MET A 355 13.43 -37.20 -32.13
N ASP A 356 13.05 -37.89 -33.20
CA ASP A 356 12.70 -39.33 -33.20
C ASP A 356 13.93 -40.22 -32.93
N ASN A 357 15.11 -39.82 -33.44
CA ASN A 357 16.38 -40.46 -33.08
C ASN A 357 16.76 -40.23 -31.60
N LEU A 358 16.44 -39.07 -31.03
CA LEU A 358 16.67 -38.78 -29.60
C LEU A 358 15.69 -39.54 -28.69
N ASN A 359 14.43 -39.69 -29.10
CA ASN A 359 13.46 -40.55 -28.40
C ASN A 359 13.84 -42.03 -28.47
N GLY A 360 14.37 -42.49 -29.61
CA GLY A 360 14.95 -43.83 -29.76
C GLY A 360 16.14 -44.06 -28.80
N ASN A 361 17.07 -43.10 -28.74
CA ASN A 361 18.20 -43.15 -27.81
C ASN A 361 17.77 -43.08 -26.34
N PHE A 362 16.65 -42.44 -26.01
CA PHE A 362 16.09 -42.40 -24.65
C PHE A 362 15.47 -43.75 -24.24
N SER A 363 14.84 -44.46 -25.18
CA SER A 363 14.37 -45.85 -24.99
C SER A 363 15.56 -46.80 -24.75
N ASP A 364 16.63 -46.66 -25.52
CA ASP A 364 17.86 -47.46 -25.36
C ASP A 364 18.61 -47.12 -24.07
N LEU A 365 18.61 -45.87 -23.64
CA LEU A 365 19.19 -45.44 -22.35
C LEU A 365 18.38 -45.97 -21.16
N SER A 366 17.05 -45.97 -21.25
CA SER A 366 16.16 -46.56 -20.24
C SER A 366 16.36 -48.08 -20.11
N GLN A 367 16.53 -48.78 -21.23
CA GLN A 367 16.83 -50.21 -21.25
C GLN A 367 18.24 -50.52 -20.71
N THR A 368 19.24 -49.70 -21.05
CA THR A 368 20.61 -49.82 -20.55
C THR A 368 20.70 -49.53 -19.04
N THR A 369 19.93 -48.56 -18.55
CA THR A 369 19.83 -48.23 -17.13
C THR A 369 19.17 -49.38 -16.34
N LYS A 370 18.17 -50.05 -16.92
CA LYS A 370 17.53 -51.22 -16.31
C LYS A 370 18.48 -52.42 -16.23
N ILE A 371 19.29 -52.65 -17.27
CA ILE A 371 20.33 -53.70 -17.31
C ILE A 371 21.46 -53.38 -16.30
N GLN A 372 21.87 -52.11 -16.18
CA GLN A 372 22.86 -51.69 -15.18
C GLN A 372 22.32 -51.83 -13.76
N SER A 373 21.04 -51.51 -13.50
CA SER A 373 20.42 -51.71 -12.18
C SER A 373 20.39 -53.19 -11.78
N GLN A 374 20.10 -54.09 -12.72
CA GLN A 374 20.14 -55.55 -12.47
C GLN A 374 21.57 -56.07 -12.23
N ASN A 375 22.57 -55.51 -12.93
CA ASN A 375 23.97 -55.85 -12.68
C ASN A 375 24.48 -55.32 -11.34
N VAL A 376 23.99 -54.17 -10.87
CA VAL A 376 24.32 -53.63 -9.53
C VAL A 376 23.73 -54.50 -8.43
N GLU A 377 22.48 -54.97 -8.57
CA GLU A 377 21.88 -55.93 -7.64
C GLU A 377 22.67 -57.25 -7.59
N HIS A 378 23.10 -57.76 -8.74
CA HIS A 378 23.93 -58.96 -8.81
C HIS A 378 25.31 -58.78 -8.12
N TRP A 379 25.97 -57.62 -8.31
CA TRP A 379 27.23 -57.32 -7.64
C TRP A 379 27.07 -57.16 -6.12
N MET A 380 25.93 -56.64 -5.66
CA MET A 380 25.60 -56.58 -4.23
C MET A 380 25.38 -57.96 -3.61
N GLU A 381 24.74 -58.90 -4.34
CA GLU A 381 24.60 -60.29 -3.89
C GLU A 381 25.96 -60.99 -3.79
N VAL A 382 26.82 -60.82 -4.78
CA VAL A 382 28.19 -61.37 -4.78
C VAL A 382 29.03 -60.77 -3.65
N GLN A 383 28.91 -59.46 -3.40
CA GLN A 383 29.61 -58.79 -2.30
C GLN A 383 29.10 -59.26 -0.93
N SER A 384 27.80 -59.48 -0.79
CA SER A 384 27.19 -60.04 0.43
C SER A 384 27.64 -61.49 0.66
N ALA A 385 27.71 -62.31 -0.39
CA ALA A 385 28.22 -63.67 -0.32
C ALA A 385 29.72 -63.72 0.07
N ASN A 386 30.53 -62.82 -0.49
CA ASN A 386 31.96 -62.71 -0.14
C ASN A 386 32.17 -62.23 1.30
N SER A 387 31.37 -61.27 1.76
CA SER A 387 31.41 -60.80 3.14
C SER A 387 31.00 -61.91 4.12
N LYS A 388 30.01 -62.73 3.74
CA LYS A 388 29.58 -63.89 4.53
C LYS A 388 30.67 -64.97 4.59
N TYR A 389 31.31 -65.27 3.47
CA TYR A 389 32.44 -66.22 3.39
C TYR A 389 33.66 -65.73 4.20
N GLN A 390 33.98 -64.44 4.14
CA GLN A 390 35.04 -63.85 4.97
C GLN A 390 34.68 -63.86 6.47
N SER A 391 33.41 -63.65 6.82
CA SER A 391 32.94 -63.76 8.20
C SER A 391 33.03 -65.20 8.72
N GLU A 392 32.74 -66.20 7.88
CA GLU A 392 32.86 -67.62 8.21
C GLU A 392 34.32 -68.05 8.34
N LEU A 393 35.22 -67.54 7.49
CA LEU A 393 36.67 -67.76 7.61
C LEU A 393 37.23 -67.12 8.89
N LEU A 394 36.80 -65.90 9.24
CA LEU A 394 37.22 -65.22 10.47
C LEU A 394 36.68 -65.90 11.73
N ASN A 395 35.48 -66.49 11.69
CA ASN A 395 34.93 -67.28 12.79
C ASN A 395 35.56 -68.68 12.90
N ARG A 396 36.23 -69.20 11.87
CA ARG A 396 37.00 -70.46 11.93
C ARG A 396 38.43 -70.28 12.43
N ILE A 397 38.90 -69.04 12.54
CA ILE A 397 40.26 -68.67 13.00
C ILE A 397 40.23 -68.20 14.48
N LYS A 398 39.06 -68.14 15.10
CA LYS A 398 38.89 -68.13 16.57
C LYS A 398 38.51 -69.52 17.05
#